data_AF-A0A3D4Z6M6-F1
#
_entry.id   AF-A0A3D4Z6M6-F1
#
_cell.length_a   1.000
_cell.length_b   1.000
_cell.length_c   1.000
_cell.angle_alpha   90.00
_cell.angle_beta   90.00
_cell.angle_gamma   90.00
#
_symmetry.space_group_name_H-M   'P 1'
#
loop_
_entity.id
_entity.type
_entity.pdbx_description
1 polymer ?
#
loop_
_entity_poly.entity_id
_entity_poly.type
_entity_poly.pdbx_seq_one_letter_code
_entity_poly.pdbx_strand_id
1 'polypeptide(L)'
;PLAIAAMQAYDFVGRPEGWIPLSHCAIYLALAPKNNSTYSAYQAAKEEVQSYGPLPSPLHLRNAPTKLMKELGYGKDYHYAHSEPEAAKEMTCLPEKLAGKRFFVGKK
;
A
#
# COMPACT_ATOMS: atom_id res chain seq x y z
N PRO A 1 -10.39 7.81 -9.21
CA PRO A 1 -10.15 8.70 -10.36
C PRO A 1 -11.18 9.84 -10.49
N LEU A 2 -12.47 9.59 -10.23
CA LEU A 2 -13.54 10.60 -10.42
C LEU A 2 -13.29 11.91 -9.65
N ALA A 3 -12.94 11.85 -8.37
CA ALA A 3 -12.67 13.05 -7.57
C ALA A 3 -11.49 13.88 -8.12
N ILE A 4 -10.43 13.22 -8.61
CA ILE A 4 -9.30 13.89 -9.25
C ILE A 4 -9.73 14.55 -10.56
N ALA A 5 -10.52 13.85 -11.38
CA ALA A 5 -11.04 14.42 -12.62
C ALA A 5 -11.96 15.62 -12.37
N ALA A 6 -12.79 15.58 -11.31
CA ALA A 6 -13.64 16.69 -10.93
C ALA A 6 -12.83 17.91 -10.46
N MET A 7 -11.77 17.69 -9.67
CA MET A 7 -10.82 18.74 -9.28
C MET A 7 -10.13 19.34 -10.50
N GLN A 8 -9.58 18.51 -11.39
CA GLN A 8 -8.91 18.98 -12.62
C GLN A 8 -9.88 19.77 -13.50
N ALA A 9 -11.11 19.29 -13.70
CA ALA A 9 -12.12 20.01 -14.45
C ALA A 9 -12.45 21.37 -13.82
N TYR A 10 -12.51 21.45 -12.49
CA TYR A 10 -12.67 22.73 -11.79
C TYR A 10 -11.49 23.67 -12.03
N ASP A 11 -10.25 23.17 -11.96
CA ASP A 11 -9.05 23.97 -12.16
C ASP A 11 -8.95 24.54 -13.59
N PHE A 12 -9.36 23.75 -14.59
CA PHE A 12 -9.34 24.19 -16.00
C PHE A 12 -10.51 25.11 -16.37
N VAL A 13 -11.72 24.80 -15.91
CA VAL A 13 -12.93 25.55 -16.30
C VAL A 13 -13.13 26.79 -15.41
N GLY A 14 -12.84 26.68 -14.12
CA GLY A 14 -13.06 27.76 -13.17
C GLY A 14 -14.54 28.09 -12.98
N ARG A 15 -14.83 29.29 -12.47
CA ARG A 15 -16.21 29.77 -12.29
C ARG A 15 -16.69 30.48 -13.56
N PRO A 16 -18.01 30.43 -13.85
CA PRO A 16 -19.08 29.84 -13.04
C PRO A 16 -19.32 28.33 -13.22
N GLU A 17 -18.81 27.67 -14.26
CA GLU A 17 -19.23 26.30 -14.60
C GLU A 17 -18.58 25.19 -13.76
N GLY A 18 -17.48 25.49 -13.04
CA GLY A 18 -16.71 24.50 -12.29
C GLY A 18 -17.48 23.80 -11.16
N TRP A 19 -18.57 24.38 -10.64
CA TRP A 19 -19.38 23.67 -9.62
C TRP A 19 -20.08 22.43 -10.18
N ILE A 20 -20.30 22.36 -11.51
CA ILE A 20 -20.99 21.24 -12.17
C ILE A 20 -20.23 19.92 -11.94
N PRO A 21 -18.94 19.76 -12.31
CA PRO A 21 -18.21 18.53 -12.04
C PRO A 21 -18.08 18.20 -10.54
N LEU A 22 -17.97 19.22 -9.67
CA LEU A 22 -17.92 19.01 -8.23
C LEU A 22 -19.23 18.43 -7.68
N SER A 23 -20.39 18.97 -8.10
CA SER A 23 -21.71 18.48 -7.69
C SER A 23 -21.96 17.04 -8.13
N HIS A 24 -21.59 16.69 -9.37
CA HIS A 24 -21.66 15.32 -9.87
C HIS A 24 -20.79 14.38 -9.02
N CYS A 25 -19.54 14.76 -8.73
CA CYS A 25 -18.65 13.97 -7.88
C CYS A 25 -19.22 13.78 -6.46
N ALA A 26 -19.79 14.83 -5.86
CA ALA A 26 -20.37 14.77 -4.52
C ALA A 26 -21.53 13.77 -4.45
N ILE A 27 -22.47 13.84 -5.40
CA ILE A 27 -23.62 12.91 -5.47
C ILE A 27 -23.14 11.48 -5.71
N TYR A 28 -22.18 11.29 -6.62
CA TYR A 28 -21.62 9.97 -6.90
C TYR A 28 -21.02 9.32 -5.64
N LEU A 29 -20.20 10.07 -4.89
CA LEU A 29 -19.60 9.58 -3.64
C LEU A 29 -20.65 9.35 -2.54
N ALA A 30 -21.70 10.16 -2.49
CA ALA A 30 -22.81 9.97 -1.56
C ALA A 30 -23.53 8.62 -1.80
N LEU A 31 -23.75 8.24 -3.06
CA LEU A 31 -24.42 6.99 -3.43
C LEU A 31 -23.49 5.77 -3.50
N ALA A 32 -22.17 5.96 -3.60
CA ALA A 32 -21.22 4.85 -3.69
C ALA A 32 -21.20 3.97 -2.41
N PRO A 33 -20.93 2.66 -2.51
CA PRO A 33 -20.70 1.79 -1.35
C PRO A 33 -19.60 2.35 -0.44
N LYS A 34 -19.86 2.41 0.88
CA LYS A 34 -18.91 2.93 1.85
C LYS A 34 -18.06 1.80 2.41
N ASN A 35 -16.74 1.94 2.34
CA ASN A 35 -15.79 0.98 2.88
C ASN A 35 -14.60 1.70 3.52
N ASN A 36 -14.35 1.44 4.80
CA ASN A 36 -13.24 2.00 5.56
C ASN A 36 -12.08 1.01 5.76
N SER A 37 -12.11 -0.18 5.14
CA SER A 37 -11.14 -1.26 5.39
C SER A 37 -9.70 -0.86 5.09
N THR A 38 -9.46 -0.12 4.00
CA THR A 38 -8.14 0.37 3.63
C THR A 38 -7.61 1.41 4.63
N TYR A 39 -8.49 2.32 5.09
CA TYR A 39 -8.15 3.31 6.10
C TYR A 39 -7.80 2.66 7.44
N SER A 40 -8.63 1.73 7.92
CA SER A 40 -8.37 0.99 9.15
C SER A 40 -7.11 0.13 9.05
N ALA A 41 -6.86 -0.51 7.90
CA ALA A 41 -5.62 -1.27 7.68
C ALA A 41 -4.37 -0.38 7.77
N TYR A 42 -4.43 0.82 7.21
CA TYR A 42 -3.33 1.78 7.29
C TYR A 42 -3.10 2.27 8.73
N GLN A 43 -4.18 2.61 9.46
CA GLN A 43 -4.11 3.02 10.87
C GLN A 43 -3.41 1.93 11.71
N ALA A 44 -3.86 0.68 11.59
CA ALA A 44 -3.26 -0.45 12.31
C ALA A 44 -1.77 -0.64 11.95
N ALA A 45 -1.41 -0.58 10.67
CA ALA A 45 -0.01 -0.67 10.27
C ALA A 45 0.84 0.50 10.81
N LYS A 46 0.28 1.71 10.86
CA LYS A 46 0.96 2.89 11.42
C LYS A 46 1.20 2.77 12.92
N GLU A 47 0.22 2.26 13.67
CA GLU A 47 0.34 2.02 15.12
C GLU A 47 1.45 1.03 15.44
N GLU A 48 1.60 -0.03 14.64
CA GLU A 48 2.68 -1.01 14.79
C GLU A 48 4.05 -0.37 14.58
N VAL A 49 4.20 0.46 13.55
CA VAL A 49 5.45 1.19 13.29
C VAL A 49 5.79 2.14 14.44
N GLN A 50 4.78 2.82 15.01
CA GLN A 50 4.97 3.69 16.16
C GLN A 50 5.35 2.92 17.43
N SER A 51 4.79 1.71 17.62
CA SER A 51 5.00 0.89 18.82
C SER A 51 6.34 0.16 18.82
N TYR A 52 6.75 -0.39 17.67
CA TYR A 52 7.96 -1.20 17.54
C TYR A 52 9.18 -0.42 17.02
N GLY A 53 8.97 0.78 16.50
CA GLY A 53 10.02 1.58 15.88
C GLY A 53 10.51 0.97 14.56
N PRO A 54 11.72 1.36 14.10
CA PRO A 54 12.26 0.92 12.82
C PRO A 54 12.78 -0.53 12.89
N LEU A 55 11.88 -1.49 12.74
CA LEU A 55 12.26 -2.90 12.63
C LEU A 55 13.09 -3.14 11.36
N PRO A 56 14.11 -4.01 11.43
CA PRO A 56 14.93 -4.31 10.26
C PRO A 56 14.12 -5.08 9.21
N SER A 57 14.32 -4.73 7.93
CA SER A 57 13.78 -5.50 6.81
C SER A 57 14.34 -6.94 6.80
N PRO A 58 13.53 -7.96 6.47
CA PRO A 58 14.02 -9.33 6.28
C PRO A 58 15.21 -9.41 5.33
N LEU A 59 16.18 -10.28 5.61
CA LEU A 59 17.46 -10.35 4.87
C LEU A 59 17.25 -10.63 3.38
N HIS A 60 16.31 -11.51 3.04
CA HIS A 60 15.99 -11.87 1.66
C HIS A 60 15.39 -10.71 0.87
N LEU A 61 14.79 -9.70 1.51
CA LEU A 61 14.28 -8.49 0.83
C LEU A 61 15.34 -7.37 0.72
N ARG A 62 16.49 -7.51 1.36
CA ARG A 62 17.52 -6.47 1.33
C ARG A 62 18.25 -6.48 0.00
N ASN A 63 18.57 -5.29 -0.49
CA ASN A 63 19.43 -5.14 -1.65
C ASN A 63 20.85 -5.64 -1.35
N ALA A 64 21.45 -6.38 -2.28
CA ALA A 64 22.78 -6.96 -2.16
C ALA A 64 23.70 -6.64 -3.35
N PRO A 65 24.01 -5.36 -3.61
CA PRO A 65 24.78 -4.96 -4.78
C PRO A 65 26.29 -5.25 -4.63
N THR A 66 26.83 -5.29 -3.41
CA THR A 66 28.27 -5.52 -3.16
C THR A 66 28.56 -6.99 -2.83
N LYS A 67 29.82 -7.42 -3.03
CA LYS A 67 30.26 -8.77 -2.66
C LYS A 67 30.09 -9.05 -1.16
N LEU A 68 30.51 -8.10 -0.32
CA LEU A 68 30.35 -8.19 1.13
C LEU A 68 28.88 -8.37 1.55
N MET A 69 27.94 -7.66 0.92
CA MET A 69 26.52 -7.81 1.25
C MET A 69 25.97 -9.19 0.90
N LYS A 70 26.41 -9.78 -0.22
CA LYS A 70 26.05 -11.16 -0.59
C LYS A 70 26.64 -12.18 0.37
N GLU A 71 27.90 -11.98 0.79
CA GLU A 71 28.57 -12.82 1.79
C GLU A 71 27.87 -12.75 3.16
N LEU A 72 27.34 -11.58 3.53
CA LEU A 72 26.50 -11.37 4.71
C LEU A 72 25.06 -11.90 4.55
N GLY A 73 24.74 -12.55 3.43
CA GLY A 73 23.45 -13.19 3.18
C GLY A 73 22.32 -12.24 2.78
N TYR A 74 22.61 -11.02 2.33
CA TYR A 74 21.57 -10.09 1.87
C TYR A 74 21.02 -10.59 0.53
N GLY A 75 19.70 -10.53 0.38
CA GLY A 75 19.01 -11.00 -0.82
C GLY A 75 19.09 -12.52 -1.04
N LYS A 76 19.69 -13.27 -0.11
CA LYS A 76 19.71 -14.73 -0.15
C LYS A 76 18.28 -15.23 0.05
N ASP A 77 17.90 -16.28 -0.69
CA ASP A 77 16.57 -16.90 -0.63
C ASP A 77 15.42 -15.93 -1.03
N TYR A 78 15.74 -14.88 -1.80
CA TYR A 78 14.73 -14.05 -2.44
C TYR A 78 14.10 -14.79 -3.62
N HIS A 79 12.80 -15.08 -3.52
CA HIS A 79 12.05 -15.68 -4.61
C HIS A 79 11.44 -14.60 -5.50
N TYR A 80 11.87 -14.57 -6.76
CA TYR A 80 11.35 -13.61 -7.72
C TYR A 80 9.97 -14.07 -8.22
N ALA A 81 8.93 -13.36 -7.83
CA ALA A 81 7.53 -13.76 -8.05
C ALA A 81 7.14 -14.05 -9.50
N HIS A 82 7.82 -13.45 -10.49
CA HIS A 82 7.55 -13.73 -11.90
C HIS A 82 8.17 -15.04 -12.40
N SER A 83 9.25 -15.52 -11.78
CA SER A 83 9.91 -16.78 -12.14
C SER A 83 9.49 -17.92 -11.22
N GLU A 84 9.23 -17.64 -9.95
CA GLU A 84 8.97 -18.63 -8.90
C GLU A 84 7.68 -18.29 -8.12
N PRO A 85 6.51 -18.39 -8.75
CA PRO A 85 5.26 -17.86 -8.19
C PRO A 85 4.81 -18.58 -6.91
N GLU A 86 5.10 -19.87 -6.75
CA GLU A 86 4.73 -20.62 -5.54
C GLU A 86 5.66 -20.29 -4.37
N ALA A 87 6.97 -20.29 -4.59
CA ALA A 87 7.95 -19.95 -3.55
C ALA A 87 7.82 -18.48 -3.09
N ALA A 88 7.48 -17.56 -4.00
CA ALA A 88 7.23 -16.16 -3.66
C ALA A 88 5.98 -15.94 -2.78
N LYS A 89 5.00 -16.84 -2.79
CA LYS A 89 3.83 -16.77 -1.90
C LYS A 89 4.18 -17.15 -0.47
N GLU A 90 5.14 -18.05 -0.28
CA GLU A 90 5.60 -18.50 1.03
C GLU A 90 6.58 -17.49 1.67
N MET A 91 7.19 -16.64 0.86
CA MET A 91 8.13 -15.60 1.29
C MET A 91 7.44 -14.53 2.16
N THR A 92 7.93 -14.36 3.39
CA THR A 92 7.41 -13.34 4.30
C THR A 92 7.94 -11.95 3.94
N CYS A 93 7.05 -10.96 3.83
CA CYS A 93 7.44 -9.57 3.59
C CYS A 93 7.53 -8.72 4.86
N LEU A 94 6.97 -9.21 5.97
CA LEU A 94 6.95 -8.52 7.25
C LEU A 94 8.19 -8.90 8.09
N PRO A 95 8.71 -7.98 8.91
CA PRO A 95 9.70 -8.32 9.93
C PRO A 95 9.19 -9.42 10.87
N GLU A 96 10.11 -10.17 11.47
CA GLU A 96 9.81 -11.31 12.34
C GLU A 96 8.82 -10.98 13.47
N LYS A 97 8.96 -9.80 14.11
CA LYS A 97 8.04 -9.36 15.18
C LYS A 97 6.60 -9.11 14.71
N LEU A 98 6.39 -8.94 13.41
CA LEU A 98 5.09 -8.72 12.78
C LEU A 98 4.67 -9.92 11.92
N ALA A 99 5.38 -11.05 12.02
CA ALA A 99 5.09 -12.25 11.25
C ALA A 99 3.64 -12.71 11.48
N GLY A 100 2.95 -13.07 10.40
CA GLY A 100 1.56 -13.52 10.44
C GLY A 100 0.50 -12.42 10.66
N LYS A 101 0.90 -11.15 10.89
CA LYS A 101 -0.08 -10.06 11.00
C LYS A 101 -0.71 -9.77 9.64
N ARG A 102 -2.03 -9.54 9.67
CA ARG A 102 -2.82 -9.14 8.50
C ARG A 102 -3.58 -7.86 8.81
N PHE A 103 -3.15 -6.76 8.20
CA PHE A 103 -3.78 -5.45 8.38
C PHE A 103 -5.03 -5.28 7.51
N PHE A 104 -4.97 -5.73 6.26
CA PHE A 104 -6.08 -5.58 5.33
C PHE A 104 -7.00 -6.81 5.34
N VAL A 105 -8.24 -6.57 5.75
CA VAL A 105 -9.36 -7.52 5.62
C VAL A 105 -10.40 -6.88 4.72
N GLY A 106 -10.55 -7.43 3.52
CA GLY A 106 -11.55 -6.95 2.56
C GLY A 106 -12.95 -7.22 3.11
N LYS A 107 -13.74 -6.15 3.29
CA LYS A 107 -15.20 -6.29 3.42
C LYS A 107 -15.75 -6.61 2.03
N LYS A 108 -16.52 -7.70 1.93
CA LYS A 108 -17.32 -8.01 0.73
C LYS A 108 -18.41 -6.95 0.57
#